data_AF-A0A9D7NQ40-F1
#
_entry.id   AF-A0A9D7NQ40-F1
#
_cell.length_a   1.000
_cell.length_b   1.000
_cell.length_c   1.000
_cell.angle_alpha   90.00
_cell.angle_beta   90.00
_cell.angle_gamma   90.00
#
_symmetry.space_group_name_H-M   'P 1'
#
loop_
_entity.id
_entity.type
_entity.pdbx_description
1 polymer ?
#
loop_
_entity_poly.entity_id
_entity_poly.type
_entity_poly.pdbx_seq_one_letter_code
_entity_poly.pdbx_strand_id
1 'polypeptide(L)'
;MTQDVDTDAIEEARKARRRERDRARYAANPEKKRERKRARYAANSEKERERVRAWRAANPEKKKESDRVSREAARASDCILFARKEMLRKAMARARDKDLPFNLTIDDIGAPLVCPVLGIELVWSNKKWGQNSPSLDRLVPALGYVRGNVLVMSFRANALKNNATPHELRLVADFCAASAVNVDDTKEDSNDTEN
;
A
#
# COMPACT_ATOMS: atom_id res chain seq x y z
N MET A 1 24.42 -27.20 53.64
CA MET A 1 23.51 -26.20 53.04
C MET A 1 24.34 -25.28 52.15
N THR A 2 24.65 -25.73 50.94
CA THR A 2 25.30 -24.89 49.93
C THR A 2 24.21 -24.11 49.23
N GLN A 3 24.24 -22.79 49.34
CA GLN A 3 23.31 -21.91 48.64
C GLN A 3 23.55 -22.04 47.14
N ASP A 4 22.55 -22.50 46.40
CA ASP A 4 22.55 -22.54 44.94
C ASP A 4 22.63 -21.10 44.43
N VAL A 5 23.85 -20.68 44.07
CA VAL A 5 24.08 -19.36 43.50
C VAL A 5 23.53 -19.39 42.08
N ASP A 6 22.50 -18.59 41.81
CA ASP A 6 21.92 -18.42 40.48
C ASP A 6 22.98 -17.82 39.52
N THR A 7 23.73 -18.70 38.87
CA THR A 7 24.84 -18.37 37.99
C THR A 7 24.39 -17.61 36.76
N ASP A 8 23.15 -17.82 36.32
CA ASP A 8 22.57 -17.20 35.13
C ASP A 8 22.23 -15.74 35.42
N ALA A 9 21.67 -15.45 36.60
CA ALA A 9 21.47 -14.08 37.07
C ALA A 9 22.80 -13.32 37.20
N ILE A 10 23.86 -13.98 37.67
CA ILE A 10 25.21 -13.41 37.76
C ILE A 10 25.78 -13.14 36.36
N GLU A 11 25.59 -14.04 35.40
CA GLU A 11 26.07 -13.89 34.03
C GLU A 11 25.33 -12.77 33.28
N GLU A 12 24.00 -12.70 33.40
CA GLU A 12 23.21 -11.62 32.81
C GLU A 12 23.55 -10.27 33.43
N ALA A 13 23.80 -10.19 34.76
CA ALA A 13 24.31 -8.98 35.39
C ALA A 13 25.71 -8.58 34.86
N ARG A 14 26.58 -9.55 34.57
CA ARG A 14 27.90 -9.30 33.94
C ARG A 14 27.74 -8.80 32.49
N LYS A 15 26.82 -9.37 31.70
CA LYS A 15 26.50 -8.93 30.34
C LYS A 15 25.88 -7.53 30.33
N ALA A 16 24.97 -7.23 31.26
CA ALA A 16 24.35 -5.92 31.42
C ALA A 16 25.41 -4.85 31.72
N ARG A 17 26.30 -5.10 32.69
CA ARG A 17 27.44 -4.21 33.00
C ARG A 17 28.37 -4.01 31.80
N ARG A 18 28.62 -5.06 31.00
CA ARG A 18 29.41 -4.94 29.76
C ARG A 18 28.70 -4.06 28.73
N ARG A 19 27.40 -4.25 28.49
CA ARG A 19 26.59 -3.45 27.55
C ARG A 19 26.52 -1.98 27.97
N GLU A 20 26.39 -1.71 29.26
CA GLU A 20 26.39 -0.36 29.82
C GLU A 20 27.75 0.31 29.66
N ARG A 21 28.83 -0.38 30.02
CA ARG A 21 30.21 0.10 29.78
C ARG A 21 30.50 0.34 28.30
N ASP A 22 30.04 -0.54 27.42
CA ASP A 22 30.18 -0.38 25.97
C ASP A 22 29.38 0.84 25.46
N ARG A 23 28.14 1.04 25.94
CA ARG A 23 27.31 2.23 25.65
C ARG A 23 28.00 3.51 26.12
N ALA A 24 28.49 3.55 27.36
CA ALA A 24 29.24 4.68 27.92
C ALA A 24 30.51 4.98 27.09
N ARG A 25 31.28 3.94 26.72
CA ARG A 25 32.45 4.09 25.83
C ARG A 25 32.08 4.63 24.45
N TYR A 26 30.95 4.19 23.88
CA TYR A 26 30.48 4.68 22.58
C TYR A 26 29.96 6.11 22.64
N ALA A 27 29.35 6.52 23.75
CA ALA A 27 28.86 7.87 23.97
C ALA A 27 30.00 8.86 24.28
N ALA A 28 31.01 8.43 25.03
CA ALA A 28 32.17 9.25 25.41
C ALA A 28 33.18 9.47 24.27
N ASN A 29 33.17 8.65 23.21
CA ASN A 29 34.10 8.79 22.10
C ASN A 29 33.47 8.54 20.72
N PRO A 30 32.47 9.34 20.32
CA PRO A 30 31.75 9.18 19.06
C PRO A 30 32.67 9.45 17.85
N GLU A 31 33.67 10.32 18.01
CA GLU A 31 34.63 10.65 16.96
C GLU A 31 35.58 9.49 16.67
N LYS A 32 36.22 8.90 17.69
CA LYS A 32 37.09 7.71 17.51
C LYS A 32 36.35 6.52 16.90
N LYS A 33 35.04 6.39 17.17
CA LYS A 33 34.19 5.39 16.50
C LYS A 33 34.00 5.72 15.01
N ARG A 34 33.69 6.99 14.68
CA ARG A 34 33.56 7.45 13.29
C ARG A 34 34.89 7.30 12.54
N GLU A 35 36.00 7.62 13.18
CA GLU A 35 37.36 7.49 12.64
C GLU A 35 37.72 6.02 12.41
N ARG A 36 37.52 5.13 13.39
CA ARG A 36 37.72 3.68 13.20
C ARG A 36 36.84 3.11 12.09
N LYS A 37 35.60 3.59 12.00
CA LYS A 37 34.67 3.25 10.92
C LYS A 37 35.25 3.72 9.58
N ARG A 38 35.64 4.99 9.45
CA ARG A 38 36.28 5.58 8.26
C ARG A 38 37.55 4.82 7.86
N ALA A 39 38.47 4.55 8.79
CA ALA A 39 39.70 3.80 8.55
C ALA A 39 39.42 2.37 8.05
N ARG A 40 38.47 1.67 8.67
CA ARG A 40 38.02 0.34 8.22
C ARG A 40 37.40 0.39 6.82
N TYR A 41 36.56 1.40 6.53
CA TYR A 41 36.00 1.56 5.20
C TYR A 41 37.07 1.94 4.18
N ALA A 42 38.02 2.82 4.50
CA ALA A 42 39.12 3.20 3.61
C ALA A 42 39.97 1.97 3.25
N ALA A 43 40.44 1.24 4.26
CA ALA A 43 41.29 0.05 4.09
C ALA A 43 40.58 -1.13 3.40
N ASN A 44 39.26 -1.23 3.51
CA ASN A 44 38.48 -2.32 2.89
C ASN A 44 37.66 -1.86 1.68
N SER A 45 37.69 -0.58 1.30
CA SER A 45 36.80 -0.01 0.27
C SER A 45 37.06 -0.64 -1.09
N GLU A 46 38.31 -0.91 -1.42
CA GLU A 46 38.70 -1.52 -2.67
C GLU A 46 38.33 -3.00 -2.71
N LYS A 47 38.75 -3.78 -1.71
CA LYS A 47 38.39 -5.20 -1.57
C LYS A 47 36.87 -5.42 -1.57
N GLU A 48 36.12 -4.54 -0.92
CA GLU A 48 34.65 -4.57 -0.91
C GLU A 48 34.08 -4.23 -2.30
N ARG A 49 34.62 -3.21 -2.99
CA ARG A 49 34.23 -2.86 -4.36
C ARG A 49 34.53 -3.98 -5.34
N GLU A 50 35.70 -4.62 -5.23
CA GLU A 50 36.10 -5.78 -6.03
C GLU A 50 35.19 -6.98 -5.78
N ARG A 51 34.91 -7.31 -4.51
CA ARG A 51 33.96 -8.37 -4.15
C ARG A 51 32.58 -8.12 -4.75
N VAL A 52 32.07 -6.89 -4.65
CA VAL A 52 30.78 -6.52 -5.23
C VAL A 52 30.82 -6.58 -6.77
N ARG A 53 31.91 -6.14 -7.41
CA ARG A 53 32.11 -6.26 -8.86
C ARG A 53 32.14 -7.72 -9.29
N ALA A 54 32.91 -8.56 -8.62
CA ALA A 54 33.00 -10.00 -8.88
C ALA A 54 31.64 -10.69 -8.69
N TRP A 55 30.91 -10.36 -7.61
CA TRP A 55 29.57 -10.88 -7.39
C TRP A 55 28.60 -10.46 -8.49
N ARG A 56 28.62 -9.18 -8.91
CA ARG A 56 27.77 -8.66 -10.01
C ARG A 56 28.10 -9.33 -11.35
N ALA A 57 29.40 -9.52 -11.64
CA ALA A 57 29.86 -10.19 -12.85
C ALA A 57 29.48 -11.67 -12.86
N ALA A 58 29.55 -12.35 -11.71
CA ALA A 58 29.17 -13.76 -11.56
C ALA A 58 27.64 -13.98 -11.44
N ASN A 59 26.86 -12.95 -11.10
CA ASN A 59 25.41 -13.05 -10.90
C ASN A 59 24.64 -12.00 -11.74
N PRO A 60 24.84 -11.93 -13.07
CA PRO A 60 24.21 -10.91 -13.90
C PRO A 60 22.68 -11.02 -13.89
N GLU A 61 22.14 -12.23 -13.92
CA GLU A 61 20.68 -12.46 -13.91
C GLU A 61 20.04 -12.03 -12.57
N LYS A 62 20.67 -12.33 -11.42
CA LYS A 62 20.16 -11.85 -10.12
C LYS A 62 20.15 -10.33 -10.04
N LYS A 63 21.16 -9.67 -10.63
CA LYS A 63 21.22 -8.20 -10.66
C LYS A 63 20.15 -7.62 -11.59
N LYS A 64 19.96 -8.19 -12.79
CA LYS A 64 18.88 -7.81 -13.71
C LYS A 64 17.51 -7.97 -13.06
N GLU A 65 17.27 -9.08 -12.38
CA GLU A 65 16.01 -9.34 -11.69
C GLU A 65 15.76 -8.32 -10.57
N SER A 66 16.76 -8.07 -9.72
CA SER A 66 16.67 -7.05 -8.67
C SER A 66 16.41 -5.65 -9.25
N ASP A 67 17.05 -5.30 -10.37
CA ASP A 67 16.82 -4.04 -11.07
C ASP A 67 15.42 -3.98 -11.68
N ARG A 68 14.89 -5.10 -12.19
CA ARG A 68 13.51 -5.21 -12.69
C ARG A 68 12.51 -4.93 -11.58
N VAL A 69 12.61 -5.64 -10.45
CA VAL A 69 11.76 -5.46 -9.27
C VAL A 69 11.82 -4.03 -8.75
N SER A 70 13.03 -3.46 -8.64
CA SER A 70 13.22 -2.08 -8.17
C SER A 70 12.57 -1.06 -9.10
N ARG A 71 12.73 -1.24 -10.43
CA ARG A 71 12.09 -0.36 -11.43
C ARG A 71 10.57 -0.51 -11.43
N GLU A 72 10.06 -1.71 -11.21
CA GLU A 72 8.62 -1.97 -11.12
C GLU A 72 8.02 -1.30 -9.88
N ALA A 73 8.66 -1.41 -8.72
CA ALA A 73 8.24 -0.71 -7.50
C ALA A 73 8.30 0.82 -7.63
N ALA A 74 9.35 1.36 -8.28
CA ALA A 74 9.45 2.78 -8.58
C ALA A 74 8.32 3.24 -9.53
N ARG A 75 8.08 2.50 -10.61
CA ARG A 75 6.96 2.76 -11.53
C ARG A 75 5.60 2.70 -10.85
N ALA A 76 5.37 1.75 -9.96
CA ALA A 76 4.12 1.65 -9.20
C ALA A 76 3.93 2.87 -8.30
N SER A 77 4.98 3.30 -7.60
CA SER A 77 4.98 4.51 -6.77
C SER A 77 4.71 5.77 -7.59
N ASP A 78 5.38 5.89 -8.75
CA ASP A 78 5.18 6.99 -9.69
C ASP A 78 3.74 7.01 -10.25
N CYS A 79 3.18 5.85 -10.58
CA CYS A 79 1.80 5.71 -11.05
C CYS A 79 0.78 6.16 -9.99
N ILE A 80 0.98 5.78 -8.71
CA ILE A 80 0.12 6.21 -7.61
C ILE A 80 0.16 7.73 -7.46
N LEU A 81 1.35 8.32 -7.41
CA LEU A 81 1.52 9.76 -7.27
C LEU A 81 0.90 10.51 -8.46
N PHE A 82 1.14 10.02 -9.67
CA PHE A 82 0.56 10.57 -10.90
C PHE A 82 -0.98 10.53 -10.87
N ALA A 83 -1.56 9.38 -10.51
CA ALA A 83 -3.01 9.22 -10.41
C ALA A 83 -3.63 10.18 -9.39
N ARG A 84 -3.02 10.33 -8.21
CA ARG A 84 -3.49 11.29 -7.17
C ARG A 84 -3.46 12.73 -7.67
N LYS A 85 -2.37 13.15 -8.33
CA LYS A 85 -2.28 14.49 -8.94
C LYS A 85 -3.38 14.71 -9.98
N GLU A 86 -3.63 13.71 -10.82
CA GLU A 86 -4.65 13.78 -11.86
C GLU A 86 -6.07 13.81 -11.27
N MET A 87 -6.33 13.05 -10.21
CA MET A 87 -7.59 13.13 -9.46
C MET A 87 -7.81 14.52 -8.87
N LEU A 88 -6.79 15.10 -8.23
CA LEU A 88 -6.86 16.44 -7.66
C LEU A 88 -7.20 17.48 -8.73
N ARG A 89 -6.49 17.44 -9.86
CA ARG A 89 -6.72 18.33 -11.00
C ARG A 89 -8.14 18.21 -11.54
N LYS A 90 -8.63 16.97 -11.74
CA LYS A 90 -10.01 16.71 -12.22
C LYS A 90 -11.06 17.13 -11.20
N ALA A 91 -10.82 16.91 -9.91
CA ALA A 91 -11.73 17.35 -8.85
C ALA A 91 -11.83 18.87 -8.81
N MET A 92 -10.71 19.58 -8.91
CA MET A 92 -10.68 21.04 -8.97
C MET A 92 -11.48 21.57 -10.18
N ALA A 93 -11.31 20.98 -11.36
CA ALA A 93 -12.09 21.36 -12.54
C ALA A 93 -13.59 21.14 -12.31
N ARG A 94 -14.00 19.95 -11.85
CA ARG A 94 -15.41 19.64 -11.57
C ARG A 94 -16.03 20.53 -10.50
N ALA A 95 -15.24 20.93 -9.50
CA ALA A 95 -15.70 21.83 -8.46
C ALA A 95 -16.03 23.21 -9.03
N ARG A 96 -15.16 23.73 -9.91
CA ARG A 96 -15.40 24.99 -10.62
C ARG A 96 -16.62 24.91 -11.54
N ASP A 97 -16.71 23.84 -12.34
CA ASP A 97 -17.80 23.68 -13.31
C ASP A 97 -19.19 23.58 -12.66
N LYS A 98 -19.24 23.08 -11.41
CA LYS A 98 -20.48 22.84 -10.66
C LYS A 98 -20.70 23.80 -9.50
N ASP A 99 -19.85 24.83 -9.38
CA ASP A 99 -19.85 25.79 -8.27
C ASP A 99 -19.89 25.11 -6.88
N LEU A 100 -18.95 24.20 -6.65
CA LEU A 100 -18.85 23.43 -5.42
C LEU A 100 -17.68 23.91 -4.54
N PRO A 101 -17.81 23.84 -3.20
CA PRO A 101 -16.70 24.07 -2.29
C PRO A 101 -15.49 23.16 -2.61
N PHE A 102 -14.29 23.74 -2.57
CA PHE A 102 -13.04 23.03 -2.83
C PHE A 102 -11.92 23.47 -1.87
N ASN A 103 -11.33 22.53 -1.12
CA ASN A 103 -10.12 22.79 -0.31
C ASN A 103 -9.16 21.59 -0.21
N LEU A 104 -9.23 20.65 -1.15
CA LEU A 104 -8.36 19.47 -1.14
C LEU A 104 -6.92 19.81 -1.52
N THR A 105 -6.01 19.10 -0.87
CA THR A 105 -4.60 18.94 -1.25
C THR A 105 -4.36 17.52 -1.72
N ILE A 106 -3.16 17.22 -2.22
CA ILE A 106 -2.82 15.86 -2.64
C ILE A 106 -2.88 14.86 -1.47
N ASP A 107 -2.56 15.30 -0.26
CA ASP A 107 -2.52 14.47 0.95
C ASP A 107 -3.90 14.05 1.42
N ASP A 108 -4.95 14.79 1.04
CA ASP A 108 -6.34 14.43 1.31
C ASP A 108 -6.85 13.32 0.36
N ILE A 109 -6.10 12.95 -0.69
CA ILE A 109 -6.43 11.87 -1.62
C ILE A 109 -5.66 10.62 -1.22
N GLY A 110 -6.34 9.67 -0.57
CA GLY A 110 -5.77 8.39 -0.17
C GLY A 110 -5.36 7.49 -1.35
N ALA A 111 -4.49 6.51 -1.07
CA ALA A 111 -4.07 5.50 -2.04
C ALA A 111 -4.34 4.06 -1.55
N PRO A 112 -5.60 3.68 -1.27
CA PRO A 112 -5.90 2.34 -0.81
C PRO A 112 -5.53 1.28 -1.86
N LEU A 113 -4.99 0.15 -1.40
CA LEU A 113 -4.74 -1.02 -2.26
C LEU A 113 -6.02 -1.83 -2.52
N VAL A 114 -7.02 -1.69 -1.66
CA VAL A 114 -8.32 -2.39 -1.74
C VAL A 114 -9.45 -1.38 -1.64
N CYS A 115 -10.47 -1.53 -2.48
CA CYS A 115 -11.65 -0.67 -2.47
C CYS A 115 -12.39 -0.79 -1.13
N PRO A 116 -12.60 0.30 -0.38
CA PRO A 116 -13.24 0.25 0.93
C PRO A 116 -14.74 -0.14 0.88
N VAL A 117 -15.37 -0.08 -0.29
CA VAL A 117 -16.81 -0.38 -0.45
C VAL A 117 -17.07 -1.78 -0.99
N LEU A 118 -16.28 -2.24 -1.96
CA LEU A 118 -16.50 -3.55 -2.62
C LEU A 118 -15.46 -4.61 -2.25
N GLY A 119 -14.41 -4.26 -1.51
CA GLY A 119 -13.35 -5.22 -1.14
C GLY A 119 -12.47 -5.69 -2.30
N ILE A 120 -12.61 -5.12 -3.50
CA ILE A 120 -11.80 -5.50 -4.67
C ILE A 120 -10.44 -4.78 -4.67
N GLU A 121 -9.39 -5.46 -5.13
CA GLU A 121 -8.06 -4.87 -5.30
C GLU A 121 -8.08 -3.71 -6.31
N LEU A 122 -7.45 -2.59 -5.96
CA LEU A 122 -7.35 -1.41 -6.81
C LEU A 122 -6.06 -1.42 -7.62
N VAL A 123 -6.20 -1.20 -8.93
CA VAL A 123 -5.07 -1.14 -9.85
C VAL A 123 -4.71 0.31 -10.15
N TRP A 124 -3.62 0.76 -9.53
CA TRP A 124 -3.04 2.09 -9.74
C TRP A 124 -2.15 2.09 -10.99
N SER A 125 -2.78 2.12 -12.17
CA SER A 125 -2.07 2.15 -13.46
C SER A 125 -2.43 3.38 -14.29
N ASN A 126 -1.48 3.83 -15.11
CA ASN A 126 -1.66 4.90 -16.11
C ASN A 126 -1.99 4.39 -17.52
N LYS A 127 -2.15 3.07 -17.70
CA LYS A 127 -2.29 2.44 -19.03
C LYS A 127 -3.73 2.11 -19.37
N LYS A 128 -4.37 1.27 -18.55
CA LYS A 128 -5.70 0.74 -18.84
C LYS A 128 -6.65 1.14 -17.74
N TRP A 129 -7.76 1.75 -18.16
CA TRP A 129 -8.88 2.03 -17.29
C TRP A 129 -9.79 0.81 -17.18
N GLY A 130 -10.30 0.54 -15.99
CA GLY A 130 -11.13 -0.64 -15.71
C GLY A 130 -11.96 -0.48 -14.45
N GLN A 131 -12.77 -1.50 -14.15
CA GLN A 131 -13.72 -1.47 -13.02
C GLN A 131 -13.04 -1.36 -11.65
N ASN A 132 -11.80 -1.81 -11.55
CA ASN A 132 -10.94 -1.69 -10.37
C ASN A 132 -9.97 -0.50 -10.43
N SER A 133 -10.10 0.41 -11.40
CA SER A 133 -9.36 1.66 -11.38
C SER A 133 -9.83 2.54 -10.22
N PRO A 134 -8.92 3.22 -9.51
CA PRO A 134 -9.28 4.10 -8.41
C PRO A 134 -10.01 5.35 -8.92
N SER A 135 -11.00 5.81 -8.19
CA SER A 135 -11.85 6.97 -8.48
C SER A 135 -12.08 7.77 -7.21
N LEU A 136 -11.99 9.10 -7.31
CA LEU A 136 -12.27 10.02 -6.21
C LEU A 136 -13.75 10.40 -6.20
N ASP A 137 -14.44 10.08 -5.10
CA ASP A 137 -15.86 10.33 -4.89
C ASP A 137 -16.11 11.25 -3.69
N ARG A 138 -17.28 11.90 -3.67
CA ARG A 138 -17.76 12.74 -2.55
C ARG A 138 -18.73 11.93 -1.69
N LEU A 139 -18.49 11.90 -0.38
CA LEU A 139 -19.35 11.22 0.60
C LEU A 139 -20.73 11.89 0.66
N VAL A 140 -20.74 13.20 0.90
CA VAL A 140 -21.94 14.04 0.82
C VAL A 140 -21.79 14.95 -0.41
N PRO A 141 -22.57 14.74 -1.49
CA PRO A 141 -22.41 15.50 -2.73
C PRO A 141 -22.48 17.02 -2.56
N ALA A 142 -23.38 17.50 -1.69
CA ALA A 142 -23.61 18.92 -1.43
C ALA A 142 -22.42 19.64 -0.77
N LEU A 143 -21.58 18.93 -0.01
CA LEU A 143 -20.42 19.54 0.66
C LEU A 143 -19.22 19.75 -0.29
N GLY A 144 -19.32 19.31 -1.54
CA GLY A 144 -18.26 19.51 -2.54
C GLY A 144 -17.01 18.66 -2.29
N TYR A 145 -15.88 19.13 -2.81
CA TYR A 145 -14.57 18.47 -2.71
C TYR A 145 -13.78 19.09 -1.56
N VAL A 146 -14.13 18.72 -0.33
CA VAL A 146 -13.48 19.24 0.88
C VAL A 146 -12.83 18.14 1.71
N ARG A 147 -11.82 18.50 2.51
CA ARG A 147 -11.13 17.58 3.43
C ARG A 147 -12.15 16.84 4.29
N GLY A 148 -12.02 15.52 4.38
CA GLY A 148 -12.92 14.65 5.14
C GLY A 148 -14.24 14.30 4.44
N ASN A 149 -14.57 14.91 3.30
CA ASN A 149 -15.76 14.58 2.52
C ASN A 149 -15.46 13.78 1.23
N VAL A 150 -14.23 13.32 1.06
CA VAL A 150 -13.82 12.57 -0.14
C VAL A 150 -13.26 11.21 0.20
N LEU A 151 -13.45 10.27 -0.72
CA LEU A 151 -12.98 8.90 -0.59
C LEU A 151 -12.48 8.41 -1.95
N VAL A 152 -11.36 7.67 -1.95
CA VAL A 152 -10.93 6.91 -3.12
C VAL A 152 -11.53 5.51 -3.04
N MET A 153 -12.30 5.15 -4.07
CA MET A 153 -12.95 3.85 -4.23
C MET A 153 -12.74 3.32 -5.65
N SER A 154 -13.17 2.10 -5.93
CA SER A 154 -13.14 1.58 -7.30
C SER A 154 -14.11 2.34 -8.21
N PHE A 155 -13.77 2.44 -9.49
CA PHE A 155 -14.66 3.02 -10.49
C PHE A 155 -16.02 2.31 -10.50
N ARG A 156 -16.04 0.98 -10.34
CA ARG A 156 -17.28 0.20 -10.21
C ARG A 156 -18.14 0.66 -9.04
N ALA A 157 -17.54 0.85 -7.85
CA ALA A 157 -18.27 1.33 -6.68
C ALA A 157 -18.85 2.74 -6.91
N ASN A 158 -18.05 3.62 -7.51
CA ASN A 158 -18.49 4.97 -7.85
C ASN A 158 -19.60 4.98 -8.90
N ALA A 159 -19.56 4.06 -9.88
CA ALA A 159 -20.59 3.89 -10.89
C ALA A 159 -21.89 3.31 -10.34
N LEU A 160 -21.81 2.38 -9.38
CA LEU A 160 -22.98 1.89 -8.66
C LEU A 160 -23.64 2.99 -7.81
N LYS A 161 -22.82 3.79 -7.11
CA LYS A 161 -23.30 4.91 -6.30
C LYS A 161 -23.94 5.99 -7.17
N ASN A 162 -23.27 6.42 -8.23
CA ASN A 162 -23.69 7.47 -9.16
C ASN A 162 -24.44 8.63 -8.46
N ASN A 163 -25.69 8.88 -8.86
CA ASN A 163 -26.60 9.87 -8.28
C ASN A 163 -27.68 9.22 -7.39
N ALA A 164 -27.56 7.94 -7.07
CA ALA A 164 -28.55 7.24 -6.28
C ALA A 164 -28.49 7.64 -4.81
N THR A 165 -29.66 7.72 -4.20
CA THR A 165 -29.82 7.82 -2.75
C THR A 165 -29.57 6.45 -2.10
N PRO A 166 -29.20 6.41 -0.81
CA PRO A 166 -29.05 5.15 -0.09
C PRO A 166 -30.32 4.28 -0.11
N HIS A 167 -31.50 4.91 -0.13
CA HIS A 167 -32.78 4.23 -0.22
C HIS A 167 -32.96 3.54 -1.58
N GLU A 168 -32.72 4.25 -2.69
CA GLU A 168 -32.78 3.67 -4.04
C GLU A 168 -31.78 2.51 -4.19
N LEU A 169 -30.56 2.66 -3.66
CA LEU A 169 -29.57 1.58 -3.67
C LEU A 169 -30.04 0.34 -2.93
N ARG A 170 -30.77 0.50 -1.82
CA ARG A 170 -31.37 -0.63 -1.08
C ARG A 170 -32.47 -1.30 -1.88
N LEU A 171 -33.39 -0.54 -2.48
CA LEU A 171 -34.44 -1.09 -3.32
C LEU A 171 -33.88 -1.89 -4.51
N VAL A 172 -32.85 -1.37 -5.17
CA VAL A 172 -32.16 -2.08 -6.26
C VAL A 172 -31.51 -3.37 -5.75
N ALA A 173 -30.84 -3.31 -4.60
CA ALA A 173 -30.21 -4.48 -3.99
C ALA A 173 -31.24 -5.56 -3.62
N ASP A 174 -32.35 -5.18 -2.99
CA ASP A 174 -33.43 -6.08 -2.57
C ASP A 174 -34.10 -6.74 -3.79
N PHE A 175 -34.36 -5.97 -4.86
CA PHE A 175 -34.88 -6.50 -6.12
C PHE A 175 -33.92 -7.50 -6.76
N CYS A 176 -32.61 -7.19 -6.82
CA CYS A 176 -31.62 -8.12 -7.35
C CYS A 176 -31.53 -9.42 -6.54
N ALA A 177 -31.60 -9.33 -5.21
CA ALA A 177 -31.57 -10.49 -4.32
C ALA A 177 -32.80 -11.38 -4.51
N ALA A 178 -34.00 -10.78 -4.58
CA ALA A 178 -35.24 -11.52 -4.85
C ALA A 178 -35.24 -12.17 -6.24
N SER A 179 -34.70 -11.48 -7.26
CA SER A 179 -34.65 -12.00 -8.63
C SER A 179 -33.68 -13.16 -8.79
N ALA A 180 -32.60 -13.21 -8.01
CA ALA A 180 -31.61 -14.28 -8.08
C ALA A 180 -32.15 -15.64 -7.61
N VAL A 181 -33.18 -15.66 -6.76
CA VAL A 181 -33.81 -16.90 -6.27
C VAL A 181 -34.68 -17.56 -7.34
N ASN A 182 -35.20 -16.80 -8.31
CA ASN A 182 -36.17 -17.29 -9.29
C ASN A 182 -35.54 -17.96 -10.53
N VAL A 183 -34.21 -18.04 -10.63
CA VAL A 183 -33.51 -18.52 -11.84
C VAL A 183 -33.02 -19.97 -11.71
N ASP A 184 -32.96 -20.53 -10.49
CA ASP A 184 -32.47 -21.89 -10.27
C ASP A 184 -33.57 -22.97 -10.38
N ASP A 185 -34.86 -22.61 -10.36
CA ASP A 185 -35.98 -23.57 -10.35
C ASP A 185 -36.52 -23.98 -11.74
N THR A 186 -35.92 -23.53 -12.86
CA THR A 186 -36.43 -23.83 -14.22
C THR A 186 -35.53 -24.77 -15.04
N LYS A 187 -34.68 -25.58 -14.39
CA LYS A 187 -33.83 -26.57 -15.08
C LYS A 187 -33.91 -27.97 -14.46
N GLU A 188 -35.10 -28.54 -14.39
CA GLU A 188 -35.28 -29.98 -14.36
C GLU A 188 -36.66 -30.27 -14.98
N ASP A 189 -36.78 -31.37 -15.71
CA ASP A 189 -37.98 -31.86 -16.43
C ASP A 189 -38.05 -31.60 -17.94
N SER A 190 -37.01 -32.00 -18.68
CA SER A 190 -37.21 -32.53 -20.03
C SER A 190 -36.05 -33.42 -20.46
N ASN A 191 -36.01 -34.65 -19.97
CA ASN A 191 -35.58 -35.81 -20.73
C ASN A 191 -35.81 -37.07 -19.89
N ASP A 192 -36.70 -37.93 -20.37
CA ASP A 192 -36.48 -39.37 -20.52
C ASP A 192 -37.82 -40.10 -20.49
N THR A 193 -38.39 -40.28 -21.68
CA THR A 193 -39.34 -41.38 -21.91
C THR A 193 -39.15 -41.90 -23.34
N GLU A 194 -38.03 -42.57 -23.55
CA GLU A 194 -37.83 -43.56 -24.61
C GLU A 194 -37.17 -44.79 -23.99
N ASN A 195 -37.97 -45.79 -23.58
CA ASN A 195 -37.92 -47.18 -24.07
C ASN A 195 -38.97 -48.04 -23.36
#